data_AF-I6AN85-F1
#
_entry.id   AF-I6AN85-F1
#
_cell.length_a   1.000
_cell.length_b   1.000
_cell.length_c   1.000
_cell.angle_alpha   90.00
_cell.angle_beta   90.00
_cell.angle_gamma   90.00
#
_symmetry.space_group_name_H-M   'P 1'
#
loop_
_entity.id
_entity.type
_entity.pdbx_description
1 polymer ?
#
loop_
_entity_poly.entity_id
_entity_poly.type
_entity_poly.pdbx_seq_one_letter_code
_entity_poly.pdbx_strand_id
1 'polypeptide(L)'
;MTDPSTPAMTSATTRPATATGTRDLLIAAFTELVSKKDYLNELDSQLGDGDHGSTIARGGEAAIAALTAKSAPASVNEAFTVAGTAMMTSMGGASGVLFGVFLRAAGLCAPAQTLDAATLASFIEKGVGELERKTPARVGDKTMMDALIPAAAALRGAAGQPLADALQAAATAARAGSDSTSGMLPRLGRAATLGERARDPRDPGSTSIAILFETLAQKAASLT
;
A
#
# COMPACT_ATOMS: atom_id res chain seq x y z
N MET A 1 -16.31 -6.13 -49.72
CA MET A 1 -16.99 -5.76 -48.47
C MET A 1 -15.90 -5.58 -47.41
N THR A 2 -15.42 -4.34 -47.30
CA THR A 2 -14.67 -3.72 -46.17
C THR A 2 -15.45 -3.96 -44.86
N ASP A 3 -14.95 -4.10 -43.63
CA ASP A 3 -13.70 -3.94 -42.86
C ASP A 3 -14.08 -4.39 -41.40
N PRO A 4 -13.29 -4.32 -40.32
CA PRO A 4 -11.84 -4.42 -40.13
C PRO A 4 -11.43 -5.49 -39.10
N SER A 5 -10.17 -5.89 -39.24
CA SER A 5 -9.22 -6.17 -38.17
C SER A 5 -9.61 -5.63 -36.79
N THR A 6 -9.83 -6.53 -35.84
CA THR A 6 -9.72 -6.19 -34.41
C THR A 6 -8.30 -5.67 -34.20
N PRO A 7 -8.10 -4.44 -33.67
CA PRO A 7 -6.77 -4.04 -33.28
C PRO A 7 -6.37 -4.98 -32.14
N ALA A 8 -5.32 -5.78 -32.36
CA ALA A 8 -4.62 -6.40 -31.24
C ALA A 8 -4.22 -5.24 -30.32
N MET A 9 -4.85 -5.16 -29.15
CA MET A 9 -4.34 -4.34 -28.07
C MET A 9 -2.90 -4.82 -27.87
N THR A 10 -1.96 -4.03 -28.33
CA THR A 10 -0.56 -4.20 -28.02
C THR A 10 -0.48 -4.24 -26.50
N SER A 11 -0.29 -5.43 -25.91
CA SER A 11 0.15 -5.55 -24.53
C SER A 11 1.41 -4.72 -24.44
N ALA A 12 1.29 -3.49 -23.93
CA ALA A 12 2.43 -2.66 -23.65
C ALA A 12 3.21 -3.43 -22.58
N THR A 13 4.32 -4.06 -22.98
CA THR A 13 5.21 -4.77 -22.08
C THR A 13 5.69 -3.75 -21.05
N THR A 14 5.02 -3.66 -19.90
CA THR A 14 5.40 -2.72 -18.86
C THR A 14 6.76 -3.16 -18.35
N ARG A 15 7.77 -2.32 -18.56
CA ARG A 15 9.13 -2.60 -18.13
C ARG A 15 9.20 -2.62 -16.60
N PRO A 16 10.08 -3.45 -16.01
CA PRO A 16 10.44 -3.35 -14.60
C PRO A 16 10.86 -1.91 -14.25
N ALA A 17 10.43 -1.40 -13.10
CA ALA A 17 10.82 -0.07 -12.66
C ALA A 17 12.27 -0.06 -12.16
N THR A 18 13.03 0.99 -12.47
CA THR A 18 14.37 1.21 -11.92
C THR A 18 14.29 1.66 -10.44
N ALA A 19 15.42 1.84 -9.77
CA ALA A 19 15.45 2.48 -8.44
C ALA A 19 14.77 3.87 -8.46
N THR A 20 15.06 4.69 -9.47
CA THR A 20 14.40 5.99 -9.68
C THR A 20 12.90 5.84 -9.93
N GLY A 21 12.49 4.92 -10.81
CA GLY A 21 11.06 4.67 -11.07
C GLY A 21 10.32 4.18 -9.82
N THR A 22 10.94 3.31 -9.02
CA THR A 22 10.40 2.84 -7.74
C THR A 22 10.25 3.97 -6.74
N ARG A 23 11.27 4.83 -6.62
CA ARG A 23 11.22 6.05 -5.81
C ARG A 23 10.03 6.93 -6.22
N ASP A 24 9.87 7.18 -7.51
CA ASP A 24 8.83 8.08 -8.03
C ASP A 24 7.43 7.50 -7.82
N LEU A 25 7.26 6.17 -7.98
CA LEU A 25 6.02 5.47 -7.62
C LEU A 25 5.68 5.62 -6.13
N LEU A 26 6.65 5.41 -5.24
CA LEU A 26 6.46 5.57 -3.80
C LEU A 26 6.12 7.02 -3.42
N ILE A 27 6.84 8.00 -3.97
CA ILE A 27 6.55 9.44 -3.75
C ILE A 27 5.12 9.76 -4.17
N ALA A 28 4.68 9.28 -5.34
CA ALA A 28 3.31 9.52 -5.81
C ALA A 28 2.27 8.91 -4.86
N ALA A 29 2.49 7.67 -4.41
CA ALA A 29 1.58 7.00 -3.50
C ALA A 29 1.50 7.69 -2.12
N PHE A 30 2.63 8.14 -1.56
CA PHE A 30 2.64 8.91 -0.32
C PHE A 30 2.02 10.30 -0.48
N THR A 31 2.22 10.95 -1.64
CA THR A 31 1.61 12.25 -1.92
C THR A 31 0.09 12.13 -1.95
N GLU A 32 -0.46 11.06 -2.53
CA GLU A 32 -1.90 10.83 -2.50
C GLU A 32 -2.39 10.52 -1.07
N LEU A 33 -1.67 9.73 -0.28
CA LEU A 33 -2.04 9.51 1.12
C LEU A 33 -2.07 10.80 1.94
N VAL A 34 -1.10 11.69 1.74
CA VAL A 34 -1.07 13.03 2.36
C VAL A 34 -2.27 13.86 1.91
N SER A 35 -2.62 13.82 0.62
CA SER A 35 -3.77 14.55 0.08
C SER A 35 -5.12 14.08 0.66
N LYS A 36 -5.20 12.81 1.09
CA LYS A 36 -6.39 12.20 1.71
C LYS A 36 -6.46 12.34 3.23
N LYS A 37 -5.58 13.12 3.85
CA LYS A 37 -5.52 13.33 5.31
C LYS A 37 -6.90 13.55 5.93
N ASP A 38 -7.65 14.55 5.48
CA ASP A 38 -8.90 14.94 6.14
C ASP A 38 -9.98 13.86 5.96
N TYR A 39 -10.04 13.23 4.80
CA TYR A 39 -10.92 12.09 4.56
C TYR A 39 -10.60 10.90 5.47
N LEU A 40 -9.33 10.59 5.65
CA LEU A 40 -8.89 9.49 6.53
C LEU A 40 -9.15 9.80 8.01
N ASN A 41 -9.02 11.05 8.45
CA ASN A 41 -9.43 11.48 9.79
C ASN A 41 -10.94 11.38 9.99
N GLU A 42 -11.74 11.69 8.97
CA GLU A 42 -13.20 11.58 9.03
C GLU A 42 -13.69 10.13 9.12
N LEU A 43 -12.99 9.19 8.47
CA LEU A 43 -13.28 7.77 8.67
C LEU A 43 -12.90 7.32 10.09
N ASP A 44 -11.74 7.76 10.57
CA ASP A 44 -11.23 7.39 11.89
C ASP A 44 -12.03 8.02 13.03
N SER A 45 -12.64 9.20 12.85
CA SER A 45 -13.49 9.83 13.88
C SER A 45 -14.72 8.99 14.21
N GLN A 46 -15.15 8.12 13.28
CA GLN A 46 -16.26 7.19 13.47
C GLN A 46 -15.85 5.91 14.21
N LEU A 47 -14.55 5.59 14.25
CA LEU A 47 -14.00 4.33 14.79
C LEU A 47 -12.96 4.51 15.91
N GLY A 48 -12.52 5.74 16.16
CA GLY A 48 -11.34 6.07 16.96
C GLY A 48 -11.29 7.54 17.35
N ASP A 49 -10.08 8.10 17.43
CA ASP A 49 -9.79 9.47 17.87
C ASP A 49 -9.68 10.48 16.72
N GLY A 50 -9.86 10.05 15.47
CA GLY A 50 -9.90 10.93 14.31
C GLY A 50 -8.53 11.47 13.91
N ASP A 51 -7.46 10.73 14.20
CA ASP A 51 -6.08 11.15 13.96
C ASP A 51 -5.34 10.29 12.91
N HIS A 52 -5.95 9.20 12.43
CA HIS A 52 -5.30 8.28 11.51
C HIS A 52 -4.75 8.98 10.25
N GLY A 53 -5.57 9.83 9.61
CA GLY A 53 -5.15 10.60 8.44
C GLY A 53 -3.98 11.55 8.72
N SER A 54 -4.00 12.22 9.86
CA SER A 54 -2.89 13.07 10.32
C SER A 54 -1.61 12.27 10.58
N THR A 55 -1.75 11.07 11.14
CA THR A 55 -0.65 10.13 11.39
C THR A 55 -0.06 9.60 10.09
N ILE A 56 -0.90 9.20 9.13
CA ILE A 56 -0.50 8.78 7.79
C ILE A 56 0.20 9.93 7.04
N ALA A 57 -0.35 11.15 7.08
CA ALA A 57 0.21 12.31 6.40
C ALA A 57 1.62 12.64 6.92
N ARG A 58 1.82 12.67 8.24
CA ARG A 58 3.14 12.90 8.85
C ARG A 58 4.18 11.86 8.40
N GLY A 59 3.78 10.59 8.33
CA GLY A 59 4.63 9.52 7.82
C GLY A 59 4.95 9.68 6.34
N GLY A 60 3.93 9.96 5.52
CA GLY A 60 4.07 10.16 4.09
C GLY A 60 4.99 11.34 3.76
N GLU A 61 4.84 12.47 4.44
CA GLU A 61 5.72 13.64 4.31
C GLU A 61 7.18 13.29 4.65
N ALA A 62 7.41 12.55 5.74
CA ALA A 62 8.75 12.10 6.11
C ALA A 62 9.35 11.14 5.07
N ALA A 63 8.55 10.22 4.52
CA ALA A 63 8.97 9.31 3.47
C ALA A 63 9.33 10.04 2.18
N ILE A 64 8.51 11.00 1.75
CA ILE A 64 8.77 11.85 0.59
C ILE A 64 10.07 12.65 0.79
N ALA A 65 10.25 13.28 1.95
CA ALA A 65 11.47 14.01 2.27
C ALA A 65 12.72 13.10 2.21
N ALA A 66 12.62 11.88 2.74
CA ALA A 66 13.71 10.92 2.72
C ALA A 66 14.03 10.41 1.30
N LEU A 67 13.00 10.16 0.49
CA LEU A 67 13.15 9.70 -0.91
C LEU A 67 13.67 10.79 -1.85
N THR A 68 13.43 12.07 -1.53
CA THR A 68 13.87 13.23 -2.32
C THR A 68 15.21 13.81 -1.87
N ALA A 69 15.84 13.23 -0.84
CA ALA A 69 17.17 13.64 -0.39
C ALA A 69 18.21 13.53 -1.53
N LYS A 70 19.33 14.27 -1.40
CA LYS A 70 20.27 14.62 -2.49
C LYS A 70 20.78 13.48 -3.39
N SER A 71 20.64 12.22 -2.97
CA SER A 71 20.98 11.05 -3.78
C SER A 71 19.73 10.19 -3.98
N ALA A 72 19.45 9.79 -5.22
CA ALA A 72 18.45 8.77 -5.48
C ALA A 72 18.84 7.47 -4.75
N PRO A 73 17.85 6.64 -4.32
CA PRO A 73 18.15 5.32 -3.77
C PRO A 73 19.03 4.52 -4.73
N ALA A 74 20.05 3.84 -4.21
CA ALA A 74 20.97 3.03 -5.01
C ALA A 74 20.33 1.71 -5.49
N SER A 75 19.19 1.31 -4.92
CA SER A 75 18.43 0.12 -5.31
C SER A 75 16.94 0.28 -5.03
N VAL A 76 16.13 -0.62 -5.60
CA VAL A 76 14.70 -0.67 -5.29
C VAL A 76 14.48 -1.05 -3.82
N ASN A 77 15.30 -1.94 -3.26
CA ASN A 77 15.30 -2.27 -1.82
C ASN A 77 15.47 -1.02 -0.95
N GLU A 78 16.46 -0.19 -1.28
CA GLU A 78 16.76 1.03 -0.52
C GLU A 78 15.60 2.03 -0.55
N ALA A 79 14.89 2.16 -1.67
CA ALA A 79 13.71 3.01 -1.75
C ALA A 79 12.64 2.60 -0.71
N PHE A 80 12.38 1.30 -0.56
CA PHE A 80 11.44 0.79 0.45
C PHE A 80 11.98 0.95 1.87
N THR A 81 13.26 0.63 2.12
CA THR A 81 13.82 0.70 3.48
C THR A 81 13.93 2.13 3.99
N VAL A 82 14.32 3.09 3.15
CA VAL A 82 14.42 4.51 3.51
C VAL A 82 13.03 5.08 3.80
N ALA A 83 12.06 4.84 2.91
CA ALA A 83 10.68 5.28 3.11
C ALA A 83 10.08 4.69 4.38
N GLY A 84 10.15 3.36 4.55
CA GLY A 84 9.60 2.68 5.71
C GLY A 84 10.27 3.10 7.03
N THR A 85 11.58 3.33 7.01
CA THR A 85 12.29 3.84 8.20
C THR A 85 11.82 5.25 8.57
N ALA A 86 11.72 6.15 7.60
CA ALA A 86 11.25 7.51 7.83
C ALA A 86 9.82 7.55 8.39
N MET A 87 8.92 6.73 7.83
CA MET A 87 7.56 6.55 8.36
C MET A 87 7.59 6.03 9.80
N MET A 88 8.30 4.93 10.04
CA MET A 88 8.38 4.29 11.36
C MET A 88 8.90 5.23 12.46
N THR A 89 9.83 6.15 12.13
CA THR A 89 10.40 7.09 13.12
C THR A 89 9.60 8.38 13.31
N SER A 90 8.75 8.73 12.35
CA SER A 90 7.99 9.99 12.37
C SER A 90 6.55 9.82 12.85
N MET A 91 5.97 8.64 12.63
CA MET A 91 4.58 8.37 12.95
C MET A 91 4.45 7.96 14.43
N GLY A 92 3.51 8.60 15.13
CA GLY A 92 3.05 8.14 16.44
C GLY A 92 1.99 7.05 16.29
N GLY A 93 1.58 6.43 17.41
CA GLY A 93 0.47 5.49 17.44
C GLY A 93 0.75 4.12 16.82
N ALA A 94 -0.19 3.19 16.98
CA ALA A 94 -0.03 1.79 16.55
C ALA A 94 -0.04 1.65 15.02
N SER A 95 -0.90 2.39 14.32
CA SER A 95 -1.01 2.37 12.84
C SER A 95 0.27 2.87 12.17
N GLY A 96 0.89 3.92 12.74
CA GLY A 96 2.13 4.48 12.26
C GLY A 96 3.32 3.51 12.30
N VAL A 97 3.48 2.84 13.44
CA VAL A 97 4.53 1.83 13.62
C VAL A 97 4.35 0.68 12.63
N LEU A 98 3.12 0.19 12.42
CA LEU A 98 2.88 -0.95 11.53
C LEU A 98 3.13 -0.59 10.06
N PHE A 99 2.68 0.57 9.57
CA PHE A 99 2.89 0.96 8.17
C PHE A 99 4.38 1.11 7.82
N GLY A 100 5.15 1.76 8.70
CA GLY A 100 6.59 1.90 8.54
C GLY A 100 7.34 0.58 8.66
N VAL A 101 6.96 -0.28 9.62
CA VAL A 101 7.51 -1.64 9.76
C VAL A 101 7.30 -2.45 8.48
N PHE A 102 6.09 -2.43 7.93
CA PHE A 102 5.74 -3.15 6.71
C PHE A 102 6.64 -2.75 5.54
N LEU A 103 6.72 -1.45 5.23
CA LEU A 103 7.53 -0.96 4.12
C LEU A 103 9.02 -1.20 4.34
N ARG A 104 9.50 -0.98 5.56
CA ARG A 104 10.90 -1.22 5.89
C ARG A 104 11.24 -2.70 5.70
N ALA A 105 10.39 -3.60 6.18
CA ALA A 105 10.59 -5.05 6.04
C ALA A 105 10.53 -5.48 4.57
N ALA A 106 9.64 -4.89 3.77
CA ALA A 106 9.54 -5.16 2.34
C ALA A 106 10.88 -4.96 1.60
N GLY A 107 11.61 -3.88 1.94
CA GLY A 107 12.94 -3.61 1.36
C GLY A 107 14.07 -4.51 1.85
N LEU A 108 13.87 -5.30 2.92
CA LEU A 108 14.89 -6.22 3.48
C LEU A 108 14.88 -7.62 2.82
N CYS A 109 14.32 -7.72 1.61
CA CYS A 109 14.42 -8.90 0.75
C CYS A 109 15.82 -9.04 0.12
N ALA A 110 16.00 -10.09 -0.69
CA ALA A 110 17.18 -10.23 -1.52
C ALA A 110 17.40 -8.95 -2.37
N PRO A 111 18.66 -8.54 -2.60
CA PRO A 111 18.95 -7.36 -3.42
C PRO A 111 18.39 -7.49 -4.83
N ALA A 112 17.69 -6.45 -5.29
CA ALA A 112 17.15 -6.34 -6.64
C ALA A 112 17.54 -4.98 -7.26
N GLN A 113 17.83 -4.99 -8.56
CA GLN A 113 18.18 -3.77 -9.31
C GLN A 113 16.94 -3.11 -9.95
N THR A 114 15.91 -3.90 -10.22
CA THR A 114 14.66 -3.45 -10.79
C THR A 114 13.48 -4.04 -10.03
N LEU A 115 12.36 -3.33 -10.05
CA LEU A 115 11.10 -3.77 -9.47
C LEU A 115 10.21 -4.28 -10.59
N ASP A 116 10.17 -5.60 -10.76
CA ASP A 116 9.15 -6.29 -11.56
C ASP A 116 8.04 -6.84 -10.63
N ALA A 117 7.02 -7.49 -11.22
CA ALA A 117 5.90 -8.03 -10.47
C ALA A 117 6.34 -9.10 -9.45
N ALA A 118 7.28 -9.97 -9.80
CA ALA A 118 7.80 -11.00 -8.90
C ALA A 118 8.59 -10.44 -7.71
N THR A 119 9.43 -9.42 -7.97
CA THR A 119 10.19 -8.71 -6.94
C THR A 119 9.24 -7.97 -6.00
N LEU A 120 8.25 -7.26 -6.55
CA LEU A 120 7.24 -6.56 -5.75
C LEU A 120 6.43 -7.56 -4.91
N ALA A 121 5.98 -8.68 -5.48
CA ALA A 121 5.26 -9.71 -4.73
C ALA A 121 6.08 -10.20 -3.53
N SER A 122 7.37 -10.51 -3.75
CA SER A 122 8.28 -10.94 -2.68
C SER A 122 8.45 -9.86 -1.59
N PHE A 123 8.55 -8.60 -1.98
CA PHE A 123 8.66 -7.46 -1.05
C PHE A 123 7.40 -7.32 -0.20
N ILE A 124 6.22 -7.31 -0.82
CA ILE A 124 4.96 -7.16 -0.10
C ILE A 124 4.71 -8.36 0.81
N GLU A 125 4.99 -9.59 0.37
CA GLU A 125 4.89 -10.79 1.21
C GLU A 125 5.81 -10.73 2.43
N LYS A 126 7.06 -10.27 2.25
CA LYS A 126 7.99 -10.07 3.35
C LYS A 126 7.47 -9.05 4.36
N GLY A 127 6.92 -7.94 3.87
CA GLY A 127 6.31 -6.92 4.71
C GLY A 127 5.11 -7.45 5.50
N VAL A 128 4.21 -8.18 4.83
CA VAL A 128 3.03 -8.81 5.46
C VAL A 128 3.46 -9.80 6.54
N GLY A 129 4.43 -10.67 6.24
CA GLY A 129 4.94 -11.64 7.21
C GLY A 129 5.54 -10.98 8.45
N GLU A 130 6.17 -9.81 8.32
CA GLU A 130 6.65 -9.06 9.49
C GLU A 130 5.49 -8.47 10.31
N LEU A 131 4.41 -7.99 9.67
CA LEU A 131 3.22 -7.55 10.41
C LEU A 131 2.55 -8.71 11.14
N GLU A 132 2.38 -9.85 10.50
CA GLU A 132 1.74 -11.03 11.11
C GLU A 132 2.49 -11.54 12.35
N ARG A 133 3.79 -11.25 12.46
CA ARG A 133 4.63 -11.52 13.65
C ARG A 133 4.49 -10.46 14.75
N LYS A 134 4.15 -9.22 14.40
CA LYS A 134 4.03 -8.10 15.36
C LYS A 134 2.61 -7.88 15.86
N THR A 135 1.59 -8.28 15.11
CA THR A 135 0.18 -8.12 15.46
C THR A 135 -0.61 -9.41 15.26
N PRO A 136 -1.60 -9.70 16.12
CA PRO A 136 -2.52 -10.81 15.90
C PRO A 136 -3.51 -10.54 14.76
N ALA A 137 -3.58 -9.32 14.21
CA ALA A 137 -4.53 -8.93 13.18
C ALA A 137 -4.43 -9.81 11.92
N ARG A 138 -5.57 -10.29 11.44
CA ARG A 138 -5.77 -11.07 10.21
C ARG A 138 -6.93 -10.50 9.41
N VAL A 139 -7.16 -11.06 8.22
CA VAL A 139 -8.39 -10.79 7.45
C VAL A 139 -9.60 -11.15 8.31
N GLY A 140 -10.59 -10.27 8.36
CA GLY A 140 -11.79 -10.33 9.17
C GLY A 140 -11.71 -9.58 10.50
N ASP A 141 -10.55 -9.05 10.88
CA ASP A 141 -10.40 -8.32 12.15
C ASP A 141 -10.71 -6.82 12.07
N LYS A 142 -11.06 -6.33 10.86
CA LYS A 142 -11.36 -4.93 10.54
C LYS A 142 -10.14 -4.01 10.76
N THR A 143 -9.06 -4.29 10.04
CA THR A 143 -7.78 -3.57 10.12
C THR A 143 -7.16 -3.40 8.73
N MET A 144 -5.98 -2.77 8.66
CA MET A 144 -5.20 -2.70 7.43
C MET A 144 -4.90 -4.06 6.77
N MET A 145 -4.92 -5.16 7.55
CA MET A 145 -4.67 -6.51 7.05
C MET A 145 -5.76 -6.99 6.09
N ASP A 146 -6.99 -6.48 6.22
CA ASP A 146 -8.12 -6.79 5.33
C ASP A 146 -7.88 -6.33 3.89
N ALA A 147 -7.11 -5.26 3.69
CA ALA A 147 -6.71 -4.82 2.36
C ALA A 147 -5.34 -5.39 1.95
N LEU A 148 -4.38 -5.43 2.89
CA LEU A 148 -3.00 -5.76 2.58
C LEU A 148 -2.78 -7.24 2.23
N ILE A 149 -3.42 -8.18 2.96
CA ILE A 149 -3.27 -9.62 2.69
C ILE A 149 -3.87 -9.97 1.31
N PRO A 150 -5.08 -9.54 0.94
CA PRO A 150 -5.61 -9.76 -0.41
C PRO A 150 -4.74 -9.15 -1.50
N ALA A 151 -4.20 -7.94 -1.29
CA ALA A 151 -3.29 -7.31 -2.24
C ALA A 151 -2.01 -8.13 -2.47
N ALA A 152 -1.39 -8.63 -1.38
CA ALA A 152 -0.23 -9.51 -1.46
C ALA A 152 -0.54 -10.82 -2.20
N ALA A 153 -1.72 -11.40 -1.96
CA ALA A 153 -2.16 -12.60 -2.66
C ALA A 153 -2.37 -12.38 -4.16
N ALA A 154 -2.96 -11.25 -4.54
CA ALA A 154 -3.14 -10.87 -5.93
C ALA A 154 -1.79 -10.63 -6.64
N LEU A 155 -0.84 -9.94 -5.99
CA LEU A 155 0.51 -9.77 -6.53
C LEU A 155 1.21 -11.10 -6.78
N ARG A 156 1.15 -12.03 -5.83
CA ARG A 156 1.72 -13.37 -6.01
C ARG A 156 1.11 -14.10 -7.20
N GLY A 157 -0.22 -14.04 -7.34
CA GLY A 157 -0.93 -14.64 -8.48
C GLY A 157 -0.57 -14.01 -9.82
N ALA A 158 -0.16 -12.74 -9.81
CA ALA A 158 0.24 -11.97 -11.00
C ALA A 158 1.76 -11.80 -11.14
N ALA A 159 2.59 -12.58 -10.42
CA ALA A 159 4.04 -12.40 -10.40
C ALA A 159 4.73 -12.56 -11.77
N GLY A 160 4.10 -13.30 -12.70
CA GLY A 160 4.56 -13.45 -14.08
C GLY A 160 4.01 -12.43 -15.08
N GLN A 161 3.21 -11.46 -14.62
CA GLN A 161 2.59 -10.43 -15.45
C GLN A 161 3.43 -9.15 -15.49
N PRO A 162 3.17 -8.23 -16.45
CA PRO A 162 3.72 -6.88 -16.40
C PRO A 162 3.42 -6.20 -15.05
N LEU A 163 4.35 -5.34 -14.60
CA LEU A 163 4.24 -4.69 -13.29
C LEU A 163 2.93 -3.91 -13.13
N ALA A 164 2.48 -3.19 -14.17
CA ALA A 164 1.23 -2.44 -14.14
C ALA A 164 0.02 -3.35 -13.92
N ASP A 165 -0.03 -4.50 -14.62
CA ASP A 165 -1.13 -5.46 -14.50
C ASP A 165 -1.17 -6.10 -13.11
N ALA A 166 0.00 -6.45 -12.55
CA ALA A 166 0.11 -6.99 -11.20
C ALA A 166 -0.33 -5.96 -10.14
N LEU A 167 0.08 -4.70 -10.29
CA LEU A 167 -0.36 -3.61 -9.41
C LEU A 167 -1.86 -3.34 -9.54
N GLN A 168 -2.42 -3.43 -10.74
CA GLN A 168 -3.85 -3.28 -10.97
C GLN A 168 -4.65 -4.39 -10.26
N ALA A 169 -4.19 -5.64 -10.36
CA ALA A 169 -4.79 -6.75 -9.62
C ALA A 169 -4.71 -6.55 -8.09
N ALA A 170 -3.55 -6.07 -7.60
CA ALA A 170 -3.35 -5.74 -6.19
C ALA A 170 -4.28 -4.62 -5.71
N ALA A 171 -4.43 -3.56 -6.50
CA ALA A 171 -5.31 -2.43 -6.21
C ALA A 171 -6.78 -2.86 -6.10
N THR A 172 -7.25 -3.67 -7.06
CA THR A 172 -8.61 -4.22 -7.02
C THR A 172 -8.83 -5.08 -5.78
N ALA A 173 -7.88 -5.94 -5.43
CA ALA A 173 -7.96 -6.78 -4.23
C ALA A 173 -7.91 -5.96 -2.93
N ALA A 174 -7.04 -4.95 -2.85
CA ALA A 174 -6.92 -4.04 -1.71
C ALA A 174 -8.22 -3.24 -1.49
N ARG A 175 -8.81 -2.71 -2.58
CA ARG A 175 -10.10 -2.01 -2.58
C ARG A 175 -11.20 -2.93 -2.07
N ALA A 176 -11.36 -4.11 -2.65
CA ALA A 176 -12.38 -5.06 -2.22
C ALA A 176 -12.22 -5.46 -0.74
N GLY A 177 -10.99 -5.70 -0.31
CA GLY A 177 -10.66 -5.97 1.09
C GLY A 177 -11.04 -4.81 2.01
N SER A 178 -10.65 -3.58 1.66
CA SER A 178 -11.01 -2.38 2.42
C SER A 178 -12.52 -2.15 2.47
N ASP A 179 -13.23 -2.30 1.35
CA ASP A 179 -14.67 -2.13 1.28
C ASP A 179 -15.40 -3.16 2.15
N SER A 180 -14.89 -4.40 2.20
CA SER A 180 -15.45 -5.46 3.03
C SER A 180 -15.39 -5.18 4.53
N THR A 181 -14.53 -4.26 4.98
CA THR A 181 -14.47 -3.89 6.40
C THR A 181 -15.76 -3.21 6.88
N SER A 182 -16.54 -2.61 5.98
CA SER A 182 -17.90 -2.18 6.26
C SER A 182 -18.79 -3.41 6.44
N GLY A 183 -19.52 -3.48 7.55
CA GLY A 183 -20.30 -4.67 7.95
C GLY A 183 -19.57 -5.59 8.93
N MET A 184 -18.25 -5.41 9.15
CA MET A 184 -17.46 -6.17 10.12
C MET A 184 -17.44 -5.49 11.49
N LEU A 185 -17.44 -6.31 12.54
CA LEU A 185 -17.13 -5.84 13.89
C LEU A 185 -15.61 -5.86 14.12
N PRO A 186 -15.00 -4.75 14.59
CA PRO A 186 -13.59 -4.72 14.91
C PRO A 186 -13.27 -5.65 16.08
N ARG A 187 -12.19 -6.41 15.94
CA ARG A 187 -11.69 -7.31 16.99
C ARG A 187 -10.47 -6.74 17.72
N LEU A 188 -9.84 -5.74 17.14
CA LEU A 188 -8.59 -5.12 17.62
C LEU A 188 -8.68 -3.59 17.56
N GLY A 189 -7.73 -2.94 18.23
CA GLY A 189 -7.61 -1.48 18.24
C GLY A 189 -8.70 -0.76 19.04
N ARG A 190 -8.72 0.57 18.93
CA ARG A 190 -9.69 1.43 19.64
C ARG A 190 -11.14 1.08 19.29
N ALA A 191 -11.38 0.75 18.01
CA ALA A 191 -12.69 0.44 17.47
C ALA A 191 -13.36 -0.77 18.12
N ALA A 192 -12.59 -1.74 18.65
CA ALA A 192 -13.12 -2.94 19.30
C ALA A 192 -14.06 -2.65 20.49
N THR A 193 -13.94 -1.46 21.10
CA THR A 193 -14.77 -1.04 22.24
C THR A 193 -16.12 -0.44 21.85
N LEU A 194 -16.35 -0.15 20.56
CA LEU A 194 -17.54 0.56 20.07
C LEU A 194 -18.74 -0.36 19.79
N GLY A 195 -18.52 -1.68 19.80
CA GLY A 195 -19.56 -2.67 19.50
C GLY A 195 -20.19 -2.45 18.13
N GLU A 196 -21.52 -2.58 18.05
CA GLU A 196 -22.30 -2.47 16.80
C GLU A 196 -22.16 -1.11 16.10
N ARG A 197 -21.81 -0.03 16.82
CA ARG A 197 -21.60 1.30 16.21
C ARG A 197 -20.42 1.31 15.23
N ALA A 198 -19.47 0.39 15.38
CA ALA A 198 -18.33 0.27 14.49
C ALA A 198 -18.58 -0.67 13.29
N ARG A 199 -19.78 -1.24 13.14
CA ARG A 199 -20.07 -2.19 12.06
C ARG A 199 -19.93 -1.56 10.69
N ASP A 200 -20.69 -0.50 10.44
CA ASP A 200 -20.85 0.05 9.09
C ASP A 200 -19.69 0.94 8.63
N PRO A 201 -19.05 1.78 9.48
CA PRO A 201 -17.93 2.60 9.04
C PRO A 201 -16.76 1.74 8.52
N ARG A 202 -16.10 2.19 7.47
CA ARG A 202 -14.94 1.50 6.89
C ARG A 202 -13.69 1.72 7.74
N ASP A 203 -12.82 0.72 7.84
CA ASP A 203 -11.55 0.87 8.54
C ASP A 203 -10.61 1.87 7.82
N PRO A 204 -10.12 2.92 8.50
CA PRO A 204 -9.23 3.90 7.90
C PRO A 204 -7.87 3.30 7.50
N GLY A 205 -7.35 2.32 8.24
CA GLY A 205 -6.10 1.62 7.92
C GLY A 205 -6.16 0.85 6.60
N SER A 206 -7.23 0.06 6.41
CA SER A 206 -7.51 -0.66 5.18
C SER A 206 -7.70 0.30 4.00
N THR A 207 -8.33 1.45 4.25
CA THR A 207 -8.58 2.47 3.24
C THR A 207 -7.27 3.11 2.77
N SER A 208 -6.34 3.39 3.68
CA SER A 208 -4.99 3.86 3.31
C SER A 208 -4.23 2.84 2.45
N ILE A 209 -4.34 1.54 2.75
CA ILE A 209 -3.71 0.50 1.92
C ILE A 209 -4.34 0.43 0.52
N ALA A 210 -5.67 0.55 0.41
CA ALA A 210 -6.34 0.61 -0.89
C ALA A 210 -5.86 1.81 -1.72
N ILE A 211 -5.83 3.01 -1.14
CA ILE A 211 -5.35 4.23 -1.80
C ILE A 211 -3.89 4.08 -2.27
N LEU A 212 -3.03 3.47 -1.43
CA LEU A 212 -1.64 3.21 -1.78
C LEU A 212 -1.54 2.37 -3.07
N PHE A 213 -2.19 1.21 -3.12
CA PHE A 213 -2.12 0.33 -4.28
C PHE A 213 -2.82 0.90 -5.52
N GLU A 214 -3.95 1.58 -5.37
CA GLU A 214 -4.65 2.27 -6.46
C GLU A 214 -3.74 3.31 -7.12
N THR A 215 -3.02 4.09 -6.31
CA THR A 215 -2.10 5.10 -6.82
C THR A 215 -0.90 4.47 -7.51
N LEU A 216 -0.32 3.41 -6.93
CA LEU A 216 0.77 2.66 -7.55
C LEU A 216 0.36 2.09 -8.91
N ALA A 217 -0.83 1.49 -9.02
CA ALA A 217 -1.36 0.96 -10.27
C ALA A 217 -1.55 2.06 -11.33
N GLN A 218 -2.20 3.17 -10.96
CA GLN A 218 -2.43 4.31 -11.84
C GLN A 218 -1.11 4.89 -12.40
N LYS A 219 -0.10 5.03 -11.54
CA LYS A 219 1.20 5.61 -11.94
C LYS A 219 2.05 4.62 -12.71
N ALA A 220 2.02 3.33 -12.38
CA ALA A 220 2.73 2.30 -13.14
C ALA A 220 2.22 2.19 -14.58
N ALA A 221 0.91 2.36 -14.80
CA ALA A 221 0.33 2.42 -16.14
C ALA A 221 0.81 3.63 -16.97
N SER A 222 1.32 4.68 -16.31
CA SER A 222 1.85 5.89 -16.96
C SER A 222 3.36 5.84 -17.22
N LEU A 223 4.06 4.78 -16.78
CA LEU A 223 5.51 4.58 -16.99
C LEU A 223 5.85 4.00 -18.39
N THR A 224 4.93 4.11 -19.35
CA THR A 224 5.10 3.67 -20.75
C THR A 224 6.22 4.42 -21.47
#